data_AF-A0A1L4CZT2-F1
#
_entry.id   AF-A0A1L4CZT2-F1
#
_cell.length_a   1.000
_cell.length_b   1.000
_cell.length_c   1.000
_cell.angle_alpha   90.00
_cell.angle_beta   90.00
_cell.angle_gamma   90.00
#
_symmetry.space_group_name_H-M   'P 1'
#
loop_
_entity.id
_entity.type
_entity.pdbx_description
1 polymer ?
#
loop_
_entity_poly.entity_id
_entity_poly.type
_entity_poly.pdbx_seq_one_letter_code
_entity_poly.pdbx_strand_id
1 'polypeptide(L)'
;MVFTSSAVTLEWNRNNLILKRGASQILINAENVQSLRTQENEETFVQFFRTTALQNREARRVFLSWERKDTELLTKIYKEMMS
;
A
#
# COMPACT_ATOMS: atom_id res chain seq x y z
N MET A 1 -10.44 -0.13 12.89
CA MET A 1 -10.71 1.18 12.24
C MET A 1 -10.56 0.99 10.74
N VAL A 2 -11.55 1.40 9.95
CA VAL A 2 -11.54 1.32 8.49
C VAL A 2 -11.49 2.77 8.00
N PHE A 3 -10.38 3.19 7.41
CA PHE A 3 -10.26 4.52 6.82
C PHE A 3 -10.67 4.47 5.35
N THR A 4 -11.60 5.35 4.97
CA THR A 4 -12.06 5.57 3.60
C THR A 4 -11.55 6.92 3.10
N SER A 5 -10.32 6.95 2.59
CA SER A 5 -9.93 7.99 1.64
C SER A 5 -10.44 7.54 0.27
N SER A 6 -10.98 8.45 -0.54
CA SER A 6 -12.00 8.26 -1.61
C SER A 6 -11.71 7.26 -2.74
N ALA A 7 -10.66 6.46 -2.65
CA ALA A 7 -10.33 5.43 -3.62
C ALA A 7 -9.75 4.14 -3.00
N VAL A 8 -9.04 4.19 -1.86
CA VAL A 8 -8.39 3.00 -1.28
C VAL A 8 -8.68 2.90 0.21
N THR A 9 -9.21 1.75 0.60
CA THR A 9 -9.45 1.37 1.99
C THR A 9 -8.26 0.57 2.50
N LEU A 10 -7.72 0.95 3.65
CA LEU A 10 -6.68 0.21 4.36
C LEU A 10 -7.33 -0.68 5.42
N GLU A 11 -7.13 -1.98 5.31
CA GLU A 11 -7.58 -2.97 6.28
C GLU A 11 -6.41 -3.75 6.85
N TRP A 12 -6.44 -3.98 8.16
CA TRP A 12 -5.44 -4.76 8.87
C TRP A 12 -5.99 -6.15 9.18
N ASN A 13 -5.29 -7.19 8.75
CA ASN A 13 -5.67 -8.58 9.03
C ASN A 13 -4.47 -9.38 9.52
N ARG A 14 -4.42 -9.69 10.82
CA ARG A 14 -3.32 -10.45 11.46
C ARG A 14 -1.95 -9.92 11.05
N ASN A 15 -1.74 -8.60 11.22
CA ASN A 15 -0.55 -7.83 10.82
C ASN A 15 -0.30 -7.70 9.32
N ASN A 16 -1.08 -8.35 8.45
CA ASN A 16 -1.06 -8.06 7.02
C ASN A 16 -1.81 -6.77 6.73
N LEU A 17 -1.36 -6.04 5.72
CA LEU A 17 -2.02 -4.86 5.21
C LEU A 17 -2.77 -5.22 3.92
N ILE A 18 -4.06 -4.94 3.90
CA ILE A 18 -4.93 -5.15 2.74
C ILE A 18 -5.34 -3.78 2.23
N LEU A 19 -4.96 -3.47 1.00
CA LEU A 19 -5.40 -2.28 0.28
C LEU A 19 -6.57 -2.66 -0.63
N LYS A 20 -7.74 -2.05 -0.46
CA LYS A 20 -8.92 -2.32 -1.29
C LYS A 20 -9.34 -1.09 -2.08
N ARG A 21 -9.62 -1.26 -3.37
CA ARG A 21 -10.23 -0.24 -4.24
C ARG A 21 -11.32 -0.88 -5.08
N GLY A 22 -12.58 -0.63 -4.72
CA GLY A 22 -13.72 -1.30 -5.37
C GLY A 22 -13.62 -2.83 -5.26
N ALA A 23 -13.65 -3.53 -6.40
CA ALA A 23 -13.55 -4.99 -6.46
C ALA A 23 -12.10 -5.53 -6.36
N SER A 24 -11.09 -4.66 -6.46
CA SER A 24 -9.68 -5.06 -6.46
C SER A 24 -9.07 -4.95 -5.06
N GLN A 25 -8.28 -5.96 -4.68
CA GLN A 25 -7.62 -6.02 -3.38
C GLN A 25 -6.15 -6.38 -3.55
N ILE A 26 -5.28 -5.73 -2.79
CA ILE A 26 -3.84 -6.00 -2.74
C ILE A 26 -3.52 -6.38 -1.31
N LEU A 27 -2.93 -7.55 -1.13
CA LEU A 27 -2.46 -8.03 0.16
C LEU A 27 -0.95 -7.86 0.26
N ILE A 28 -0.50 -7.26 1.36
CA ILE A 28 0.89 -7.07 1.73
C ILE A 28 1.11 -7.83 3.04
N ASN A 29 2.03 -8.79 3.01
CA ASN A 29 2.31 -9.65 4.15
C ASN A 29 2.91 -8.86 5.32
N ALA A 30 2.68 -9.33 6.54
CA ALA A 30 3.15 -8.70 7.77
C ALA A 30 4.65 -8.37 7.78
N GLU A 31 5.50 -9.24 7.22
CA GLU A 31 6.95 -9.00 7.10
C GLU A 31 7.24 -7.74 6.27
N ASN A 32 6.62 -7.64 5.08
CA ASN A 32 6.77 -6.49 4.21
C ASN A 32 6.17 -5.23 4.85
N VAL A 33 5.10 -5.35 5.64
CA VAL A 33 4.52 -4.21 6.35
C VAL A 33 5.45 -3.71 7.46
N GLN A 34 6.09 -4.61 8.20
CA GLN A 34 7.12 -4.23 9.17
C GLN A 34 8.28 -3.52 8.47
N SER A 35 8.77 -4.09 7.36
CA SER A 35 9.83 -3.46 6.56
C SER A 35 9.41 -2.09 6.01
N LEU A 36 8.15 -1.91 5.61
CA LEU A 36 7.61 -0.61 5.17
C LEU A 36 7.60 0.42 6.32
N ARG A 37 7.23 0.02 7.54
CA ARG A 37 7.22 0.90 8.72
C ARG A 37 8.61 1.27 9.22
N THR A 38 9.63 0.46 8.92
CA THR A 38 11.02 0.75 9.29
C THR A 38 11.75 1.63 8.28
N GLN A 39 11.11 2.04 7.18
CA GLN A 39 11.74 2.94 6.21
C GLN A 39 11.83 4.35 6.79
N GLU A 40 13.03 4.95 6.74
CA GLU A 40 13.29 6.26 7.32
C GLU A 40 12.70 7.41 6.47
N ASN A 41 12.60 7.21 5.15
CA ASN A 41 12.19 8.25 4.20
C ASN A 41 11.07 7.78 3.27
N GLU A 42 10.24 8.73 2.81
CA GLU A 42 9.16 8.47 1.84
C GLU A 42 9.71 7.87 0.54
N GLU A 43 10.84 8.35 0.03
CA GLU A 43 11.48 7.78 -1.18
C GLU A 43 11.81 6.30 -1.02
N THR A 44 12.42 5.93 0.11
CA THR A 44 12.79 4.54 0.41
C THR A 44 11.54 3.67 0.58
N PHE A 45 10.48 4.21 1.20
CA PHE A 45 9.18 3.56 1.30
C PHE A 45 8.58 3.29 -0.08
N VAL A 46 8.52 4.31 -0.94
CA VAL A 46 7.98 4.22 -2.30
C VAL A 46 8.72 3.18 -3.12
N GLN A 47 10.05 3.20 -3.06
CA GLN A 47 10.89 2.25 -3.77
C GLN A 47 10.63 0.82 -3.28
N PHE A 48 10.70 0.58 -1.96
CA PHE A 48 10.45 -0.73 -1.36
C PHE A 48 9.04 -1.24 -1.63
N PHE A 49 8.04 -0.35 -1.61
CA PHE A 49 6.66 -0.71 -1.87
C PHE A 49 6.49 -1.29 -3.28
N ARG A 50 7.05 -0.61 -4.29
CA ARG A 50 6.95 -1.01 -5.70
C ARG A 50 7.79 -2.24 -6.05
N THR A 51 8.96 -2.40 -5.42
CA THR A 51 9.91 -3.46 -5.77
C THR A 51 9.76 -4.73 -4.93
N THR A 52 9.35 -4.60 -3.66
CA THR A 52 9.39 -5.70 -2.68
C THR A 52 8.04 -5.96 -2.03
N ALA A 53 7.33 -4.92 -1.57
CA ALA A 53 6.07 -5.12 -0.85
C ALA A 53 4.98 -5.76 -1.71
N LEU A 54 4.93 -5.40 -3.00
CA LEU A 54 4.07 -6.01 -4.01
C LEU A 54 4.72 -7.27 -4.58
N GLN A 55 4.52 -8.41 -3.89
CA GLN A 55 5.10 -9.69 -4.30
C GLN A 55 4.55 -10.22 -5.63
N ASN A 56 3.29 -9.93 -5.95
CA ASN A 56 2.64 -10.41 -7.17
C ASN A 56 2.74 -9.39 -8.32
N ARG A 57 3.07 -9.85 -9.52
CA ARG A 57 3.07 -9.04 -10.75
C ARG A 57 1.70 -8.41 -11.03
N GLU A 58 0.63 -9.16 -10.75
CA GLU A 58 -0.75 -8.66 -10.85
C GLU A 58 -1.02 -7.55 -9.83
N ALA A 59 -0.56 -7.69 -8.59
CA ALA A 59 -0.70 -6.64 -7.57
C ALA A 59 0.01 -5.35 -7.98
N ARG A 60 1.22 -5.46 -8.57
CA ARG A 60 1.93 -4.30 -9.15
C ARG A 60 1.14 -3.65 -10.26
N ARG A 61 0.58 -4.44 -11.18
CA ARG A 61 -0.21 -3.92 -12.30
C ARG A 61 -1.48 -3.21 -11.83
N VAL A 62 -2.18 -3.79 -10.86
CA VAL A 62 -3.37 -3.21 -10.24
C VAL A 62 -3.00 -1.90 -9.53
N PHE A 63 -1.95 -1.89 -8.73
CA PHE A 63 -1.49 -0.69 -8.03
C PHE A 63 -1.08 0.43 -8.99
N LEU A 64 -0.32 0.11 -10.06
CA LEU A 64 0.03 1.08 -11.09
C LEU A 64 -1.21 1.66 -11.79
N SER A 65 -2.25 0.84 -12.02
CA SER A 65 -3.52 1.34 -12.56
C SER A 65 -4.24 2.29 -11.60
N TRP A 66 -4.13 2.03 -10.29
CA TRP A 66 -4.68 2.90 -9.25
C TRP A 66 -3.93 4.23 -9.17
N GLU A 67 -2.59 4.18 -9.23
CA GLU A 67 -1.71 5.34 -9.19
C GLU A 67 -1.88 6.24 -10.41
N ARG A 68 -2.09 5.67 -11.61
CA ARG A 68 -2.45 6.46 -12.80
C ARG A 68 -3.72 7.29 -12.64
N LYS A 69 -4.63 6.87 -11.75
CA LYS A 69 -5.88 7.59 -11.44
C LYS A 69 -5.75 8.52 -10.24
N ASP A 70 -4.75 8.31 -9.40
CA ASP A 70 -4.47 9.10 -8.19
C ASP A 70 -2.96 9.03 -7.92
N THR A 71 -2.22 10.02 -8.44
CA THR A 71 -0.76 10.07 -8.37
C THR A 71 -0.24 10.26 -6.94
N GLU A 72 -1.09 10.75 -6.03
CA GLU A 72 -0.78 10.94 -4.62
C GLU A 72 -1.15 9.72 -3.77
N LEU A 73 -1.67 8.65 -4.37
CA LEU A 73 -2.15 7.48 -3.64
C LEU A 73 -1.07 6.89 -2.73
N LEU A 74 0.14 6.75 -3.25
CA LEU A 74 1.24 6.14 -2.52
C LEU A 74 1.70 7.01 -1.34
N THR A 75 1.75 8.33 -1.52
CA THR A 75 2.02 9.30 -0.45
C THR A 75 0.92 9.29 0.61
N LYS A 76 -0.35 9.14 0.23
CA LYS A 76 -1.47 8.98 1.18
C LYS A 76 -1.33 7.69 1.99
N ILE A 77 -1.02 6.57 1.34
CA ILE A 77 -0.76 5.30 2.03
C ILE A 77 0.43 5.43 3.00
N TYR A 78 1.50 6.10 2.58
CA TYR A 78 2.66 6.36 3.44
C TYR A 78 2.26 7.15 4.69
N LYS A 79 1.56 8.28 4.53
CA LYS A 79 1.07 9.10 5.65
C LYS A 79 0.18 8.31 6.61
N GLU A 80 -0.74 7.51 6.08
CA GLU A 80 -1.63 6.65 6.88
C GLU A 80 -0.89 5.52 7.61
N MET A 81 0.21 5.02 7.04
CA MET A 81 1.02 3.97 7.68
C MET A 81 1.93 4.50 8.79
N MET A 82 2.37 5.76 8.69
CA MET A 82 3.29 6.41 9.62
C MET A 82 2.59 7.29 10.67
N SER A 83 1.31 7.64 10.45
CA SER A 83 0.47 8.34 11.42
C SER A 83 -0.08 7.42 12.51
#